data_AF-A0A3M8SIZ6-F1
#
_entry.id   AF-A0A3M8SIZ6-F1
#
_cell.length_a   1.000
_cell.length_b   1.000
_cell.length_c   1.000
_cell.angle_alpha   90.00
_cell.angle_beta   90.00
_cell.angle_gamma   90.00
#
_symmetry.space_group_name_H-M   'P 1'
#
loop_
_entity.id
_entity.type
_entity.pdbx_description
1 polymer ?
#
loop_
_entity_poly.entity_id
_entity_poly.type
_entity_poly.pdbx_seq_one_letter_code
_entity_poly.pdbx_strand_id
1 'polypeptide(L)'
;MTDIAQHMVYAYAVLRPTPEAARAVAALRGVADEQVGLVETGDLAAAVGPVPAREFGEAALKARLEELPRLEALARGHHGVVAALAPLGAVLPLRLATVYRDEDRVRQVLQERRDEFLPLLERLTGRVEWGVKVYTDTGGGTAAAAPEDDAGDSGLSPGRAYLAARRRRRRGAEDAWQAAVRTAARI
;
A
#
# COMPACT_ATOMS: atom_id res chain seq x y z
N MET A 1 19.23 22.43 29.57
CA MET A 1 19.79 21.82 28.35
C MET A 1 18.62 21.25 27.58
N THR A 2 18.14 22.00 26.60
CA THR A 2 17.04 21.57 25.71
C THR A 2 17.48 20.28 25.02
N ASP A 3 16.76 19.19 25.28
CA ASP A 3 16.86 17.96 24.51
C ASP A 3 16.64 18.36 23.05
N ILE A 4 17.73 18.42 22.26
CA ILE A 4 17.61 18.60 20.83
C ILE A 4 17.08 17.26 20.34
N ALA A 5 15.76 17.11 20.41
CA ALA A 5 15.09 15.97 19.85
C ALA A 5 15.57 15.86 18.40
N GLN A 6 16.36 14.84 18.11
CA GLN A 6 16.81 14.60 16.75
C GLN A 6 15.55 14.29 15.94
N HIS A 7 15.36 15.01 14.85
CA HIS A 7 14.24 14.81 13.95
C HIS A 7 14.72 14.03 12.73
N MET A 8 13.82 13.24 12.16
CA MET A 8 13.95 12.59 10.87
C MET A 8 12.85 13.12 9.95
N VAL A 9 12.89 12.77 8.68
CA VAL A 9 11.91 13.23 7.68
C VAL A 9 11.13 12.03 7.15
N TYR A 10 9.84 11.98 7.45
CA TYR A 10 8.95 10.98 6.88
C TYR A 10 8.48 11.47 5.50
N ALA A 11 8.66 10.65 4.47
CA ALA A 11 8.26 10.98 3.10
C ALA A 11 7.01 10.20 2.68
N TYR A 12 6.00 10.94 2.22
CA TYR A 12 4.68 10.41 1.89
C TYR A 12 4.55 10.07 0.41
N ALA A 13 4.89 11.02 -0.45
CA ALA A 13 4.71 10.88 -1.88
C ALA A 13 5.61 11.84 -2.67
N VAL A 14 5.84 11.51 -3.93
CA VAL A 14 6.48 12.39 -4.92
C VAL A 14 5.41 12.94 -5.87
N LEU A 15 5.50 14.23 -6.20
CA LEU A 15 4.55 14.94 -7.04
C LEU A 15 5.23 16.10 -7.79
N ARG A 16 4.50 16.77 -8.68
CA ARG A 16 4.93 18.05 -9.26
C ARG A 16 4.73 19.18 -8.24
N PRO A 17 5.67 20.14 -8.12
CA PRO A 17 5.48 21.31 -7.26
C PRO A 17 4.43 22.23 -7.88
N THR A 18 3.28 22.36 -7.23
CA THR A 18 2.21 23.29 -7.64
C THR A 18 1.76 24.13 -6.45
N PRO A 19 1.30 25.38 -6.67
CA PRO A 19 0.77 26.22 -5.59
C PRO A 19 -0.39 25.56 -4.83
N GLU A 20 -1.23 24.78 -5.53
CA GLU A 20 -2.35 24.05 -4.96
C GLU A 20 -1.86 22.96 -4.00
N ALA A 21 -0.87 22.17 -4.41
CA ALA A 21 -0.26 21.15 -3.57
C ALA A 21 0.43 21.76 -2.33
N ALA A 22 1.15 22.86 -2.50
CA ALA A 22 1.81 23.57 -1.39
C ALA A 22 0.79 24.05 -0.34
N ARG A 23 -0.33 24.64 -0.78
CA ARG A 23 -1.42 25.05 0.13
C ARG A 23 -2.09 23.86 0.80
N ALA A 24 -2.30 22.77 0.06
CA ALA A 24 -2.92 21.56 0.60
C ALA A 24 -2.08 20.96 1.72
N VAL A 25 -0.77 20.69 1.49
CA VAL A 25 0.08 20.08 2.51
C VAL A 25 0.19 20.92 3.78
N ALA A 26 0.22 22.26 3.65
CA ALA A 26 0.34 23.16 4.80
C ALA A 26 -0.85 23.05 5.78
N ALA A 27 -2.01 22.56 5.31
CA ALA A 27 -3.20 22.32 6.12
C ALA A 27 -3.30 20.87 6.66
N LEU A 28 -2.39 19.98 6.26
CA LEU A 28 -2.41 18.57 6.64
C LEU A 28 -1.57 18.30 7.90
N ARG A 29 -2.02 17.27 8.64
CA ARG A 29 -1.26 16.64 9.71
C ARG A 29 -0.84 15.23 9.29
N GLY A 30 0.40 14.90 9.60
CA GLY A 30 1.04 13.64 9.22
C GLY A 30 0.84 12.50 10.21
N VAL A 31 1.70 11.49 10.11
CA VAL A 31 1.65 10.25 10.91
C VAL A 31 2.03 10.42 12.37
N ALA A 32 2.70 11.51 12.71
CA ALA A 32 3.10 11.90 14.05
C ALA A 32 2.44 13.23 14.47
N ASP A 33 1.32 13.60 13.82
CA ASP A 33 0.63 14.88 13.99
C ASP A 33 1.50 16.11 13.61
N GLU A 34 2.57 15.87 12.85
CA GLU A 34 3.43 16.92 12.34
C GLU A 34 2.77 17.70 11.20
N GLN A 35 3.15 18.96 11.01
CA GLN A 35 2.73 19.70 9.82
C GLN A 35 3.44 19.13 8.59
N VAL A 36 2.67 18.84 7.53
CA VAL A 36 3.23 18.36 6.25
C VAL A 36 3.70 19.56 5.42
N GLY A 37 4.84 19.40 4.75
CA GLY A 37 5.42 20.38 3.84
C GLY A 37 5.88 19.75 2.53
N LEU A 38 6.45 20.58 1.65
CA LEU A 38 7.09 20.13 0.41
C LEU A 38 8.60 20.37 0.47
N VAL A 39 9.37 19.35 0.09
CA VAL A 39 10.78 19.50 -0.30
C VAL A 39 10.85 19.45 -1.82
N GLU A 40 11.21 20.57 -2.44
CA GLU A 40 11.13 20.75 -3.90
C GLU A 40 12.51 20.70 -4.58
N THR A 41 12.62 20.05 -5.74
CA THR A 41 13.80 20.06 -6.62
C THR A 41 13.39 20.25 -8.07
N GLY A 42 13.48 21.48 -8.56
CA GLY A 42 13.16 21.79 -9.95
C GLY A 42 11.70 21.47 -10.27
N ASP A 43 11.46 20.36 -10.98
CA ASP A 43 10.16 19.90 -11.45
C ASP A 43 9.53 18.78 -10.60
N LEU A 44 10.18 18.39 -9.51
CA LEU A 44 9.69 17.40 -8.55
C LEU A 44 9.59 18.00 -7.14
N ALA A 45 8.69 17.46 -6.34
CA ALA A 45 8.59 17.70 -4.93
C ALA A 45 8.29 16.39 -4.19
N ALA A 46 8.71 16.31 -2.92
CA ALA A 46 8.25 15.29 -1.99
C ALA A 46 7.39 15.94 -0.92
N ALA A 47 6.20 15.38 -0.68
CA ALA A 47 5.42 15.69 0.51
C ALA A 47 6.05 14.99 1.71
N VAL A 48 6.45 15.75 2.73
CA VAL A 48 7.20 15.26 3.88
C VAL A 48 6.74 15.88 5.20
N GLY A 49 7.09 15.25 6.31
CA GLY A 49 6.86 15.78 7.66
C GLY A 49 8.01 15.44 8.62
N PRO A 50 8.40 16.35 9.53
CA PRO A 50 9.40 16.07 10.55
C PRO A 50 8.84 15.13 11.62
N VAL A 51 9.56 14.06 11.92
CA VAL A 51 9.15 13.05 12.91
C VAL A 51 10.23 12.82 13.97
N PRO A 52 9.89 12.45 15.22
CA PRO A 52 10.89 12.21 16.26
C PRO A 52 11.77 11.00 15.95
N ALA A 53 13.09 11.16 15.93
CA ALA A 53 14.03 10.06 15.62
C ALA A 53 13.90 8.89 16.62
N ARG A 54 13.55 9.18 17.88
CA ARG A 54 13.31 8.16 18.91
C ARG A 54 12.16 7.18 18.57
N GLU A 55 11.21 7.61 17.75
CA GLU A 55 10.02 6.84 17.38
C GLU A 55 10.08 6.29 15.95
N PHE A 56 10.86 6.95 15.08
CA PHE A 56 10.96 6.63 13.65
C PHE A 56 12.35 6.17 13.20
N GLY A 57 13.30 6.05 14.13
CA GLY A 57 14.54 5.32 13.89
C GLY A 57 14.28 3.84 13.63
N GLU A 58 15.20 3.18 12.93
CA GLU A 58 15.02 1.84 12.36
C GLU A 58 14.43 0.81 13.34
N ALA A 59 15.01 0.67 14.53
CA ALA A 59 14.56 -0.29 15.53
C ALA A 59 13.15 0.02 16.08
N ALA A 60 12.88 1.29 16.38
CA ALA A 60 11.58 1.73 16.90
C ALA A 60 10.48 1.57 15.83
N LEU A 61 10.79 1.96 14.60
CA LEU A 61 9.88 1.84 13.47
C LEU A 61 9.54 0.37 13.19
N LYS A 62 10.54 -0.52 13.21
CA LYS A 62 10.32 -1.97 13.06
C LYS A 62 9.36 -2.50 14.13
N ALA A 63 9.58 -2.19 15.40
CA ALA A 63 8.70 -2.61 16.48
C ALA A 63 7.26 -2.10 16.29
N ARG A 64 7.08 -0.84 15.88
CA ARG A 64 5.75 -0.28 15.60
C ARG A 64 5.03 -0.99 14.44
N LEU A 65 5.75 -1.47 13.43
CA LEU A 65 5.18 -2.19 12.29
C LEU A 65 4.72 -3.62 12.66
N GLU A 66 5.22 -4.19 13.75
CA GLU A 66 4.79 -5.50 14.27
C GLU A 66 3.52 -5.40 15.14
N GLU A 67 3.20 -4.22 15.66
CA GLU A 67 2.01 -3.95 16.46
C GLU A 67 0.84 -3.45 15.59
N LEU A 68 -0.16 -4.31 15.34
CA LEU A 68 -1.27 -4.02 14.43
C LEU A 68 -1.95 -2.65 14.64
N PRO A 69 -2.31 -2.21 15.86
CA PRO A 69 -2.95 -0.90 16.05
C PRO A 69 -2.04 0.28 15.67
N ARG A 70 -0.73 0.14 15.92
CA ARG A 70 0.25 1.17 15.57
C ARG A 70 0.52 1.20 14.07
N LEU A 71 0.62 0.04 13.45
CA LEU A 71 0.71 -0.11 12.00
C LEU A 71 -0.52 0.50 11.31
N GLU A 72 -1.72 0.23 11.81
CA GLU A 72 -2.96 0.78 11.26
C GLU A 72 -2.99 2.31 11.35
N ALA A 73 -2.66 2.88 12.51
CA ALA A 73 -2.60 4.33 12.69
C ALA A 73 -1.59 4.97 11.72
N LEU A 74 -0.41 4.37 11.60
CA LEU A 74 0.63 4.80 10.66
C LEU A 74 0.15 4.75 9.21
N ALA A 75 -0.50 3.64 8.81
CA ALA A 75 -1.02 3.45 7.46
C ALA A 75 -2.15 4.45 7.14
N ARG A 76 -3.06 4.71 8.08
CA ARG A 76 -4.13 5.69 7.91
C ARG A 76 -3.59 7.12 7.79
N GLY A 77 -2.63 7.50 8.64
CA GLY A 77 -2.00 8.82 8.55
C GLY A 77 -1.26 9.01 7.22
N HIS A 78 -0.48 8.01 6.79
CA HIS A 78 0.19 8.02 5.50
C HIS A 78 -0.81 8.14 4.35
N HIS A 79 -1.84 7.29 4.34
CA HIS A 79 -2.87 7.31 3.31
C HIS A 79 -3.63 8.63 3.28
N GLY A 80 -3.92 9.24 4.44
CA GLY A 80 -4.62 10.53 4.53
C GLY A 80 -3.89 11.64 3.78
N VAL A 81 -2.56 11.73 3.93
CA VAL A 81 -1.74 12.71 3.19
C VAL A 81 -1.77 12.44 1.69
N VAL A 82 -1.56 11.18 1.28
CA VAL A 82 -1.58 10.78 -0.14
C VAL A 82 -2.94 11.05 -0.78
N ALA A 83 -4.03 10.69 -0.10
CA ALA A 83 -5.39 10.84 -0.57
C ALA A 83 -5.81 12.32 -0.69
N ALA A 84 -5.29 13.20 0.17
CA ALA A 84 -5.52 14.64 0.06
C ALA A 84 -4.80 15.27 -1.15
N LEU A 85 -3.68 14.69 -1.59
CA LEU A 85 -2.91 15.16 -2.74
C LEU A 85 -3.44 14.62 -4.08
N ALA A 86 -3.97 13.39 -4.09
CA ALA A 86 -4.41 12.72 -5.33
C ALA A 86 -5.43 13.52 -6.18
N PRO A 87 -6.39 14.29 -5.61
CA PRO A 87 -7.29 15.12 -6.41
C PRO A 87 -6.61 16.30 -7.11
N LEU A 88 -5.40 16.68 -6.69
CA LEU A 88 -4.68 17.86 -7.19
C LEU A 88 -3.81 17.54 -8.41
N GLY A 89 -3.59 16.26 -8.72
CA GLY A 89 -2.80 15.84 -9.87
C GLY A 89 -2.17 14.45 -9.68
N ALA A 90 -1.25 14.11 -10.58
CA ALA A 90 -0.49 12.87 -10.46
C ALA A 90 0.39 12.88 -9.20
N VAL A 91 0.33 11.78 -8.45
CA VAL A 91 1.08 11.55 -7.22
C VAL A 91 1.66 10.14 -7.28
N LEU A 92 2.91 9.98 -6.83
CA LEU A 92 3.57 8.69 -6.62
C LEU A 92 3.64 8.42 -5.11
N PRO A 93 2.73 7.62 -4.55
CA PRO A 93 2.80 7.24 -3.14
C PRO A 93 4.09 6.49 -2.87
N LEU A 94 4.84 6.91 -1.86
CA LEU A 94 6.03 6.18 -1.41
C LEU A 94 5.60 4.99 -0.56
N ARG A 95 6.50 4.02 -0.38
CA ARG A 95 6.23 2.90 0.51
C ARG A 95 5.97 3.42 1.93
N LEU A 96 5.05 2.78 2.64
CA LEU A 96 4.82 3.07 4.05
C LEU A 96 6.15 3.02 4.81
N ALA A 97 6.34 3.95 5.75
CA ALA A 97 7.51 4.02 6.61
C ALA A 97 8.81 4.37 5.84
N THR A 98 8.70 5.16 4.77
CA THR A 98 9.88 5.77 4.10
C THR A 98 10.35 6.96 4.92
N VAL A 99 11.49 6.81 5.60
CA VAL A 99 12.07 7.84 6.48
C VAL A 99 13.50 8.15 6.07
N TYR A 100 13.84 9.43 6.03
CA TYR A 100 15.17 9.97 5.75
C TYR A 100 15.74 10.69 6.96
N ARG A 101 17.06 10.89 6.98
CA ARG A 101 17.73 11.59 8.07
C ARG A 101 17.32 13.07 8.15
N ASP A 102 17.19 13.71 7.00
CA ASP A 102 16.96 15.14 6.84
C ASP A 102 16.37 15.43 5.45
N GLU A 103 15.96 16.68 5.23
CA GLU A 103 15.39 17.13 3.95
C GLU A 103 16.44 17.16 2.82
N ASP A 104 17.72 17.36 3.14
CA ASP A 104 18.80 17.34 2.15
C ASP A 104 18.94 15.96 1.51
N ARG A 105 18.78 14.89 2.30
CA ARG A 105 18.75 13.53 1.75
C ARG A 105 17.53 13.30 0.87
N VAL A 106 16.36 13.87 1.21
CA VAL A 106 15.17 13.80 0.35
C VAL A 106 15.44 14.50 -0.99
N ARG A 107 16.00 15.70 -0.93
CA ARG A 107 16.40 16.51 -2.09
C ARG A 107 17.34 15.74 -3.00
N GLN A 108 18.36 15.11 -2.43
CA GLN A 108 19.30 14.27 -3.16
C GLN A 108 18.61 13.09 -3.86
N VAL A 109 17.70 12.38 -3.18
CA VAL A 109 16.97 11.25 -3.78
C VAL A 109 16.06 11.69 -4.93
N LEU A 110 15.39 12.84 -4.79
CA LEU A 110 14.58 13.40 -5.87
C LEU A 110 15.42 13.72 -7.11
N GLN A 111 16.63 14.28 -6.93
CA GLN A 111 17.56 14.56 -8.02
C GLN A 111 18.10 13.27 -8.65
N GLU A 112 18.58 12.32 -7.84
CA GLU A 112 19.16 11.05 -8.29
C GLU A 112 18.15 10.20 -9.08
N ARG A 113 16.87 10.26 -8.70
CA ARG A 113 15.79 9.45 -9.30
C ARG A 113 14.85 10.28 -10.16
N ARG A 114 15.26 11.48 -10.57
CA ARG A 114 14.43 12.39 -11.36
C ARG A 114 13.89 11.72 -12.62
N ASP A 115 14.77 11.05 -13.36
CA ASP A 115 14.44 10.42 -14.64
C ASP A 115 13.60 9.14 -14.48
N GLU A 116 13.40 8.66 -13.25
CA GLU A 116 12.45 7.61 -12.91
C GLU A 116 11.08 8.19 -12.53
N PHE A 117 11.05 9.21 -11.66
CA PHE A 117 9.80 9.77 -11.14
C PHE A 117 9.04 10.59 -12.17
N LEU A 118 9.74 11.40 -12.95
CA LEU A 118 9.10 12.32 -13.89
C LEU A 118 8.26 11.61 -14.95
N PRO A 119 8.78 10.58 -15.66
CA PRO A 119 7.97 9.87 -16.66
C PRO A 119 6.78 9.13 -16.05
N LEU A 120 6.90 8.65 -14.80
CA LEU A 120 5.79 8.02 -14.09
C LEU A 120 4.67 9.02 -13.79
N LEU A 121 5.01 10.21 -13.30
CA LEU A 121 4.03 11.28 -13.06
C LEU A 121 3.35 11.72 -14.36
N GLU A 122 4.10 11.88 -15.45
CA GLU A 122 3.56 12.21 -16.76
C GLU A 122 2.60 11.13 -17.26
N ARG A 123 2.97 9.85 -17.12
CA ARG A 123 2.11 8.73 -17.49
C ARG A 123 0.80 8.71 -16.70
N LEU A 124 0.82 9.11 -15.44
CA LEU A 124 -0.34 9.11 -14.54
C LEU A 124 -1.18 10.40 -14.61
N THR A 125 -0.68 11.45 -15.26
CA THR A 125 -1.38 12.73 -15.35
C THR A 125 -2.73 12.56 -16.06
N GLY A 126 -3.80 13.09 -15.44
CA GLY A 126 -5.16 12.97 -15.94
C GLY A 126 -5.78 11.57 -15.83
N ARG A 127 -5.14 10.65 -15.08
CA ARG A 127 -5.65 9.29 -14.83
C ARG A 127 -6.06 9.13 -13.38
N VAL A 128 -6.93 8.16 -13.13
CA VAL A 128 -7.39 7.75 -11.81
C VAL A 128 -7.20 6.24 -11.63
N GLU A 129 -6.83 5.83 -10.42
CA GLU A 129 -6.69 4.41 -10.06
C GLU A 129 -8.02 3.87 -9.53
N TRP A 130 -8.42 2.69 -10.02
CA TRP A 130 -9.61 1.97 -9.56
C TRP A 130 -9.23 0.58 -9.07
N GLY A 131 -9.57 0.28 -7.81
CA GLY A 131 -9.54 -1.07 -7.26
C GLY A 131 -10.94 -1.68 -7.26
N VAL A 132 -11.19 -2.66 -8.13
CA VAL A 132 -12.47 -3.39 -8.17
C VAL A 132 -12.31 -4.73 -7.46
N LYS A 133 -13.15 -4.99 -6.46
CA LYS A 133 -13.24 -6.29 -5.78
C LYS A 133 -14.61 -6.90 -6.06
N VAL A 134 -14.60 -8.08 -6.68
CA VAL A 134 -15.82 -8.85 -6.95
C VAL A 134 -15.89 -9.99 -5.95
N TYR A 135 -16.92 -9.97 -5.11
CA TYR A 135 -17.25 -11.06 -4.22
C TYR A 135 -18.36 -11.88 -4.88
N THR A 136 -18.09 -13.14 -5.18
CA THR A 136 -19.13 -14.08 -5.58
C THR A 136 -19.56 -14.83 -4.35
N ASP A 137 -20.86 -14.76 -4.03
CA ASP A 137 -21.44 -15.77 -3.16
C ASP A 137 -21.38 -17.09 -3.93
N THR A 138 -20.40 -17.93 -3.64
CA THR A 138 -20.52 -19.36 -3.95
C THR A 138 -21.54 -19.92 -2.96
N GLY A 139 -22.76 -19.40 -3.04
CA GLY A 139 -23.78 -19.51 -2.02
C GLY A 139 -23.97 -20.95 -1.68
N GLY A 140 -23.57 -21.33 -0.46
CA GLY A 140 -23.81 -22.62 0.19
C GLY A 140 -24.03 -23.75 -0.80
N GLY A 141 -23.13 -23.85 -1.79
CA GLY A 141 -23.32 -24.69 -2.95
C GLY A 141 -22.99 -26.06 -2.45
N THR A 142 -24.02 -26.70 -1.89
CA THR A 142 -24.16 -28.09 -1.49
C THR A 142 -22.81 -28.76 -1.37
N ALA A 143 -22.42 -29.15 -0.15
CA ALA A 143 -21.57 -30.32 0.08
C ALA A 143 -21.72 -31.20 -1.15
N ALA A 144 -20.75 -31.11 -2.07
CA ALA A 144 -20.92 -31.60 -3.43
C ALA A 144 -21.34 -33.02 -3.21
N ALA A 145 -22.61 -33.33 -3.58
CA ALA A 145 -23.31 -34.52 -3.13
C ALA A 145 -22.26 -35.60 -3.00
N ALA A 146 -21.95 -35.99 -1.76
CA ALA A 146 -21.06 -37.11 -1.57
C ALA A 146 -21.64 -38.17 -2.50
N PRO A 147 -20.89 -38.67 -3.50
CA PRO A 147 -21.36 -39.83 -4.20
C PRO A 147 -21.53 -40.86 -3.08
N GLU A 148 -22.77 -41.15 -2.73
CA GLU A 148 -23.07 -42.33 -1.94
C GLU A 148 -22.54 -43.49 -2.77
N ASP A 149 -21.51 -44.10 -2.19
CA ASP A 149 -20.83 -45.32 -2.55
C ASP A 149 -20.20 -45.40 -3.95
N ASP A 150 -18.87 -45.25 -3.95
CA ASP A 150 -18.08 -46.36 -4.45
C ASP A 150 -16.96 -46.68 -3.44
N ALA A 151 -16.99 -47.91 -2.93
CA ALA A 151 -16.05 -48.45 -1.98
C ALA A 151 -14.65 -48.53 -2.61
N GLY A 152 -13.87 -47.44 -2.50
CA GLY A 152 -12.58 -47.35 -3.19
C GLY A 152 -11.48 -46.51 -2.53
N ASP A 153 -11.63 -46.05 -1.28
CA ASP A 153 -10.60 -45.24 -0.60
C ASP A 153 -10.19 -45.73 0.80
N SER A 154 -10.45 -47.00 1.14
CA SER A 154 -9.88 -47.64 2.33
C SER A 154 -8.43 -48.11 2.13
N GLY A 155 -7.73 -47.60 1.11
CA GLY A 155 -6.40 -48.09 0.70
C GLY A 155 -5.41 -47.06 0.12
N LEU A 156 -5.71 -45.76 0.08
CA LEU A 156 -4.72 -44.78 -0.37
C LEU A 156 -3.68 -44.51 0.72
N SER A 157 -2.40 -44.55 0.33
CA SER A 157 -1.33 -44.08 1.21
C SER A 157 -1.55 -42.60 1.57
N PRO A 158 -1.16 -42.16 2.77
CA PRO A 158 -1.37 -40.78 3.23
C PRO A 158 -0.94 -39.70 2.23
N GLY A 159 0.11 -39.97 1.44
CA GLY A 159 0.58 -39.07 0.38
C GLY A 159 -0.37 -38.96 -0.82
N ARG A 160 -1.06 -40.03 -1.22
CA ARG A 160 -2.05 -39.99 -2.32
C ARG A 160 -3.34 -39.30 -1.90
N ALA A 161 -3.80 -39.52 -0.67
CA ALA A 161 -4.93 -38.81 -0.09
C ALA A 161 -4.69 -37.29 -0.01
N TYR A 162 -3.49 -36.89 0.44
CA TYR A 162 -3.08 -35.48 0.47
C TYR A 162 -3.04 -34.85 -0.93
N LEU A 163 -2.46 -35.54 -1.93
CA LEU A 163 -2.40 -35.05 -3.30
C LEU A 163 -3.79 -34.96 -3.95
N ALA A 164 -4.71 -35.89 -3.65
CA ALA A 164 -6.09 -35.85 -4.11
C ALA A 164 -6.86 -34.67 -3.50
N ALA A 165 -6.73 -34.45 -2.19
CA ALA A 165 -7.32 -33.29 -1.51
C ALA A 165 -6.76 -31.96 -2.05
N ARG A 166 -5.45 -31.89 -2.32
CA ARG A 166 -4.79 -30.71 -2.91
C ARG A 166 -5.26 -30.43 -4.33
N ARG A 167 -5.50 -31.46 -5.15
CA ARG A 167 -6.08 -31.29 -6.50
C ARG A 167 -7.52 -30.79 -6.45
N ARG A 168 -8.36 -31.31 -5.53
CA ARG A 168 -9.74 -30.84 -5.34
C ARG A 168 -9.80 -29.37 -4.92
N ARG A 169 -8.96 -28.95 -3.96
CA ARG A 169 -8.87 -27.53 -3.54
C ARG A 169 -8.44 -26.60 -4.68
N ARG A 170 -7.48 -27.04 -5.51
CA ARG A 170 -6.98 -26.24 -6.64
C ARG A 170 -8.03 -26.09 -7.75
N ARG A 171 -8.77 -27.15 -8.07
CA ARG A 171 -9.89 -27.09 -9.02
C ARG A 171 -11.00 -26.16 -8.53
N GLY A 172 -11.40 -26.27 -7.26
CA GLY A 172 -12.40 -25.35 -6.68
C GLY A 172 -11.99 -23.87 -6.72
N ALA A 173 -10.70 -23.57 -6.53
CA ALA A 173 -10.19 -22.20 -6.65
C ALA A 173 -10.16 -21.69 -8.11
N GLU A 174 -9.78 -22.55 -9.06
CA GLU A 174 -9.81 -22.24 -10.50
C GLU A 174 -11.25 -22.02 -11.00
N ASP A 175 -12.21 -22.85 -10.56
CA ASP A 175 -13.63 -22.72 -10.92
C ASP A 175 -14.26 -21.45 -10.35
N ALA A 176 -13.95 -21.09 -9.10
CA ALA A 176 -14.40 -19.85 -8.47
C ALA A 176 -13.81 -18.61 -9.17
N TRP A 177 -12.53 -18.64 -9.55
CA TRP A 177 -11.89 -17.58 -10.33
C TRP A 177 -12.56 -17.40 -11.69
N GLN A 178 -12.80 -18.48 -12.41
CA GLN A 178 -13.48 -18.45 -13.70
C GLN A 178 -14.93 -17.96 -13.60
N ALA A 179 -15.65 -18.29 -12.52
CA ALA A 179 -17.00 -17.77 -12.26
C ALA A 179 -16.99 -16.27 -11.95
N ALA A 180 -16.01 -15.78 -11.18
CA ALA A 180 -15.82 -14.36 -10.92
C ALA A 180 -15.49 -13.58 -12.20
N VAL A 181 -14.58 -14.09 -13.04
CA VAL A 181 -14.24 -13.48 -14.34
C VAL A 181 -15.45 -13.41 -15.28
N ARG A 182 -16.25 -14.49 -15.40
CA ARG A 182 -17.49 -14.48 -16.21
C ARG A 182 -18.56 -13.53 -15.69
N THR A 183 -18.56 -13.25 -14.39
CA THR A 183 -19.50 -12.31 -13.78
C THR A 183 -19.04 -10.88 -14.01
N ALA A 184 -17.75 -10.61 -13.82
CA ALA A 184 -17.15 -9.31 -14.14
C ALA A 184 -17.30 -8.94 -15.63
N ALA A 185 -17.22 -9.92 -16.55
CA ALA A 185 -17.39 -9.68 -17.99
C ALA A 185 -18.85 -9.35 -18.44
N ARG A 186 -19.83 -9.43 -17.53
CA ARG A 186 -21.25 -9.11 -17.79
C ARG A 186 -21.70 -7.79 -17.17
N ILE A 187 -20.80 -7.09 -16.46
CA ILE A 187 -20.98 -5.76 -15.89
C ILE A 187 -20.30 -4.77 -16.84
#